data_AF-A0A6B3MFP0-F1
#
_entry.id   AF-A0A6B3MFP0-F1
#
_cell.length_a   1.000
_cell.length_b   1.000
_cell.length_c   1.000
_cell.angle_alpha   90.00
_cell.angle_beta   90.00
_cell.angle_gamma   90.00
#
_symmetry.space_group_name_H-M   'P 1'
#
loop_
_entity.id
_entity.type
_entity.pdbx_description
1 polymer ?
#
loop_
_entity_poly.entity_id
_entity_poly.type
_entity_poly.pdbx_seq_one_letter_code
_entity_poly.pdbx_strand_id
1 'polypeptide(L)'
;MACLVQIFYLALIGGLLLFGPALAVIAIKLALATPVKVFLLGICVFYGISPLLLAWGGLSLAKLFHCQASSITFQCPDQPWLGNLITWMTFAHWGALFTIPSGLLGCIGLLLTLSLKANS
;
A
#
# COMPACT_ATOMS: atom_id res chain seq x y z
N MET A 1 -17.51 22.91 4.73
CA MET A 1 -16.59 21.84 5.21
C MET A 1 -16.53 20.63 4.27
N ALA A 2 -17.64 20.21 3.63
CA ALA A 2 -17.64 19.06 2.69
C ALA A 2 -16.64 19.15 1.51
N CYS A 3 -16.45 20.34 0.93
CA CYS A 3 -15.53 20.52 -0.21
C CYS A 3 -14.06 20.25 0.16
N LEU A 4 -13.61 20.67 1.34
CA LEU A 4 -12.22 20.49 1.80
C LEU A 4 -11.90 19.02 2.08
N VAL A 5 -12.86 18.29 2.65
CA VAL A 5 -12.76 16.84 2.88
C VAL A 5 -12.63 16.09 1.55
N GLN A 6 -13.43 16.47 0.55
CA GLN A 6 -13.40 15.82 -0.76
C GLN A 6 -12.10 16.06 -1.52
N ILE A 7 -11.53 17.28 -1.45
CA ILE A 7 -10.21 17.58 -2.02
C ILE A 7 -9.13 16.74 -1.35
N PHE A 8 -9.18 16.61 -0.01
CA PHE A 8 -8.22 15.80 0.73
C PHE A 8 -8.28 14.32 0.31
N TYR A 9 -9.47 13.74 0.19
CA TYR A 9 -9.64 12.35 -0.26
C TYR A 9 -9.16 12.14 -1.70
N LEU A 10 -9.50 13.05 -2.62
CA LEU A 10 -9.04 12.96 -4.01
C LEU A 10 -7.52 13.08 -4.11
N ALA A 11 -6.90 13.99 -3.37
CA ALA A 11 -5.45 14.14 -3.31
C ALA A 11 -4.78 12.89 -2.72
N LEU A 12 -5.36 12.31 -1.67
CA LEU A 12 -4.89 11.08 -1.06
C LEU A 12 -4.94 9.92 -2.07
N ILE A 13 -6.10 9.68 -2.69
CA ILE A 13 -6.29 8.63 -3.70
C ILE A 13 -5.34 8.83 -4.89
N GLY A 14 -5.21 10.07 -5.39
CA GLY A 14 -4.28 10.42 -6.45
C GLY A 14 -2.83 10.14 -6.08
N GLY A 15 -2.43 10.49 -4.85
CA GLY A 15 -1.11 10.18 -4.32
C GLY A 15 -0.84 8.67 -4.23
N LEU A 16 -1.81 7.90 -3.72
CA LEU A 16 -1.73 6.43 -3.67
C LEU A 16 -1.63 5.80 -5.07
N LEU A 17 -2.37 6.32 -6.04
CA LEU A 17 -2.36 5.81 -7.41
C LEU A 17 -1.06 6.15 -8.15
N LEU A 18 -0.50 7.34 -7.91
CA LEU A 18 0.67 7.83 -8.64
C LEU A 18 2.00 7.47 -7.99
N PHE A 19 2.00 6.94 -6.75
CA PHE A 19 3.23 6.64 -6.02
C PHE A 19 4.19 5.72 -6.78
N GLY A 20 3.72 4.56 -7.23
CA GLY A 20 4.52 3.61 -8.03
C GLY A 20 5.05 4.19 -9.34
N PRO A 21 4.21 4.74 -10.25
CA PRO A 21 4.70 5.31 -11.50
C PRO A 21 5.61 6.54 -11.28
N ALA A 22 5.37 7.35 -10.24
CA ALA A 22 6.27 8.46 -9.91
C ALA A 22 7.68 7.97 -9.57
N LEU A 23 7.80 6.90 -8.76
CA LEU A 23 9.10 6.30 -8.44
C LEU A 23 9.81 5.76 -9.69
N ALA A 24 9.08 5.15 -10.62
CA ALA A 24 9.65 4.68 -11.89
C ALA A 24 10.18 5.83 -12.75
N VAL A 25 9.41 6.93 -12.88
CA VAL A 25 9.85 8.12 -13.63
C VAL A 25 11.09 8.73 -13.02
N ILE A 26 11.14 8.87 -11.69
CA ILE A 26 12.31 9.38 -10.96
C ILE A 26 13.54 8.51 -11.24
N ALA A 27 13.41 7.18 -11.17
CA ALA A 27 14.51 6.25 -11.42
C ALA A 27 15.05 6.32 -12.86
N ILE A 28 14.19 6.56 -13.84
CA ILE A 28 14.56 6.75 -15.26
C ILE A 28 15.29 8.08 -15.44
N LYS A 29 14.72 9.18 -14.92
CA LYS A 29 15.23 10.54 -15.12
C LYS A 29 16.56 10.79 -14.40
N LEU A 30 16.74 10.23 -13.20
CA LEU A 30 17.95 10.45 -12.39
C LEU A 30 19.09 9.46 -12.67
N ALA A 31 18.97 8.59 -13.70
CA ALA A 31 19.99 7.61 -14.07
C ALA A 31 20.54 6.82 -12.86
N LEU A 32 19.65 6.49 -11.92
CA LEU A 32 20.02 5.91 -10.62
C LEU A 32 20.85 4.63 -10.78
N ALA A 33 21.79 4.43 -9.86
CA ALA A 33 22.61 3.23 -9.81
C ALA A 33 21.73 1.97 -9.73
N THR A 34 22.16 0.90 -10.40
CA THR A 34 21.47 -0.39 -10.44
C THR A 34 21.01 -0.90 -9.06
N PRO A 35 21.83 -0.85 -7.98
CA PRO A 35 21.36 -1.29 -6.65
C PRO A 35 20.19 -0.47 -6.11
N VAL A 36 20.14 0.84 -6.40
CA VAL A 36 19.05 1.71 -5.94
C VAL A 36 17.75 1.41 -6.68
N LYS A 37 17.83 1.07 -7.97
CA LYS A 37 16.66 0.63 -8.76
C LYS A 37 16.07 -0.67 -8.23
N VAL A 38 16.92 -1.63 -7.83
CA VAL A 38 16.47 -2.88 -7.19
C VAL A 38 15.85 -2.60 -5.81
N PHE A 39 16.43 -1.67 -5.04
CA PHE A 39 15.85 -1.24 -3.77
C PHE A 39 14.47 -0.59 -3.95
N LEU A 40 14.33 0.31 -4.94
CA LEU A 40 13.05 0.92 -5.31
C LEU A 40 12.01 -0.11 -5.78
N LEU A 41 12.45 -1.14 -6.52
CA LEU A 41 11.58 -2.23 -6.93
C LEU A 41 11.03 -2.97 -5.71
N GLY A 42 11.88 -3.25 -4.73
CA GLY A 42 11.46 -3.79 -3.44
C GLY A 42 10.40 -2.92 -2.77
N ILE A 43 10.62 -1.60 -2.70
CA ILE A 43 9.65 -0.65 -2.12
C ILE A 43 8.30 -0.71 -2.86
N CYS A 44 8.30 -0.74 -4.20
CA CYS A 44 7.06 -0.85 -4.99
C CYS A 44 6.29 -2.14 -4.69
N VAL A 45 6.98 -3.28 -4.56
CA VAL A 45 6.37 -4.56 -4.21
C VAL A 45 5.83 -4.52 -2.79
N PHE A 46 6.62 -4.08 -1.80
CA PHE A 46 6.18 -3.95 -0.42
C PHE A 46 4.98 -3.01 -0.29
N TYR A 47 5.00 -1.89 -1.00
CA TYR A 47 3.88 -0.94 -1.05
C TYR A 47 2.59 -1.60 -1.53
N GLY A 48 2.63 -2.34 -2.65
CA GLY A 48 1.45 -3.02 -3.20
C GLY A 48 0.89 -4.13 -2.31
N ILE A 49 1.74 -4.89 -1.61
CA ILE A 49 1.29 -6.03 -0.77
C ILE A 49 0.97 -5.57 0.67
N SER A 50 1.47 -4.42 1.12
CA SER A 50 1.22 -3.87 2.46
C SER A 50 -0.25 -3.87 2.92
N PRO A 51 -1.26 -3.44 2.13
CA PRO A 51 -2.66 -3.50 2.58
C PRO A 51 -3.17 -4.93 2.83
N LEU A 52 -2.67 -5.91 2.06
CA LEU A 52 -2.98 -7.32 2.29
C LEU A 52 -2.32 -7.84 3.56
N LEU A 53 -1.05 -7.49 3.81
CA LEU A 53 -0.38 -7.88 5.06
C LEU A 53 -1.07 -7.29 6.27
N LEU A 54 -1.47 -6.02 6.21
CA LEU A 54 -2.20 -5.36 7.30
C LEU A 54 -3.55 -6.03 7.55
N ALA A 55 -4.30 -6.34 6.50
CA ALA A 55 -5.59 -7.02 6.65
C ALA A 55 -5.44 -8.43 7.22
N TRP A 56 -4.46 -9.20 6.73
CA TRP A 56 -4.15 -10.53 7.27
C TRP A 56 -3.70 -10.46 8.73
N GLY A 57 -2.84 -9.50 9.05
CA GLY A 57 -2.39 -9.24 10.42
C GLY A 57 -3.56 -8.92 11.34
N GLY A 58 -4.43 -8.00 10.94
CA GLY A 58 -5.64 -7.64 11.68
C GLY A 58 -6.54 -8.85 11.95
N LEU A 59 -6.81 -9.67 10.93
CA LEU A 59 -7.61 -10.89 11.09
C LEU A 59 -6.95 -11.93 12.01
N SER A 60 -5.63 -12.04 11.97
CA SER A 60 -4.88 -12.96 12.85
C SER A 60 -4.92 -12.48 14.31
N LEU A 61 -4.78 -11.17 14.53
CA LEU A 61 -4.95 -10.55 15.85
C LEU A 61 -6.38 -10.74 16.37
N ALA A 62 -7.40 -10.55 15.52
CA ALA A 62 -8.79 -10.78 15.91
C ALA A 62 -9.01 -12.20 16.47
N LYS A 63 -8.41 -13.21 15.84
CA LYS A 63 -8.48 -14.60 16.29
C LYS A 63 -7.74 -14.82 17.61
N LEU A 64 -6.54 -14.26 17.76
CA LEU A 64 -5.73 -14.41 18.97
C LEU A 64 -6.40 -13.79 20.20
N PHE A 65 -7.09 -12.66 20.03
CA PHE A 65 -7.73 -11.93 21.12
C PHE A 65 -9.24 -12.20 21.22
N HIS A 66 -9.74 -13.23 20.54
CA HIS A 66 -11.16 -13.61 20.53
C HIS A 66 -12.13 -12.45 20.23
N CYS A 67 -11.70 -11.51 19.39
CA CYS A 67 -12.51 -10.36 19.02
C CYS A 67 -13.66 -10.78 18.09
N GLN A 68 -14.86 -10.29 18.35
CA GLN A 68 -16.02 -10.53 17.49
C GLN A 68 -16.13 -9.48 16.40
N ALA A 69 -16.50 -9.92 15.20
CA ALA A 69 -16.85 -9.03 14.10
C ALA A 69 -18.30 -8.56 14.25
N SER A 70 -18.48 -7.29 14.59
CA SER A 70 -19.78 -6.62 14.63
C SER A 70 -19.94 -5.76 13.38
N SER A 71 -20.54 -6.35 12.35
CA SER A 71 -20.83 -5.76 11.02
C SER A 71 -19.63 -5.14 10.30
N ILE A 72 -19.24 -3.91 10.66
CA ILE A 72 -18.14 -3.15 10.06
C ILE A 72 -16.99 -2.89 11.03
N THR A 73 -17.13 -3.26 12.31
CA THR A 73 -16.09 -3.07 13.34
C THR A 73 -15.79 -4.37 14.08
N PHE A 74 -14.56 -4.50 14.55
CA PHE A 74 -14.15 -5.56 15.47
C PHE A 74 -14.30 -5.06 16.91
N GLN A 75 -14.94 -5.87 17.75
CA GLN A 75 -15.10 -5.63 19.17
C GLN A 75 -14.31 -6.69 19.95
N CYS A 76 -13.36 -6.24 20.75
CA CYS A 76 -12.60 -7.11 21.63
C CYS A 76 -13.10 -6.89 23.08
N PRO A 77 -13.46 -7.97 23.82
CA PRO A 77 -14.10 -7.86 25.13
C PRO A 77 -13.18 -7.18 26.17
N ASP A 78 -11.88 -7.43 26.10
CA ASP A 78 -10.93 -6.91 27.08
C ASP A 78 -10.34 -5.54 26.71
N GLN A 79 -10.35 -5.18 25.42
CA GLN A 79 -9.59 -4.03 24.90
C GLN A 79 -10.29 -3.33 23.73
N PRO A 80 -11.11 -2.28 23.96
CA PRO A 80 -11.86 -1.61 22.89
C PRO A 80 -10.94 -0.88 21.88
N TRP A 81 -9.77 -0.40 22.33
CA TRP A 81 -8.79 0.23 21.43
C TRP A 81 -8.22 -0.76 20.40
N LEU A 82 -8.06 -2.02 20.78
CA LEU A 82 -7.55 -3.08 19.92
C LEU A 82 -8.56 -3.43 18.83
N GLY A 83 -9.85 -3.44 19.17
CA GLY A 83 -10.93 -3.62 18.21
C GLY A 83 -10.95 -2.55 17.12
N ASN A 84 -10.75 -1.28 17.51
CA ASN A 84 -10.65 -0.18 16.53
C ASN A 84 -9.41 -0.34 15.64
N LEU A 85 -8.25 -0.68 16.22
CA LEU A 85 -7.03 -0.92 15.44
C LEU A 85 -7.19 -2.06 14.43
N ILE A 86 -7.74 -3.20 14.85
CA ILE A 86 -8.01 -4.35 13.98
C ILE A 86 -9.00 -3.99 12.87
N THR A 87 -10.01 -3.17 13.18
CA THR A 87 -10.95 -2.64 12.19
C THR A 87 -10.21 -1.87 11.10
N TRP A 88 -9.35 -0.93 11.48
CA TRP A 88 -8.54 -0.15 10.52
C TRP A 88 -7.59 -1.02 9.71
N MET A 89 -6.90 -1.97 10.37
CA MET A 89 -6.00 -2.91 9.69
C MET A 89 -6.74 -3.77 8.68
N THR A 90 -7.93 -4.27 9.04
CA THR A 90 -8.77 -5.05 8.12
C THR A 90 -9.28 -4.18 7.00
N PHE A 91 -9.74 -2.96 7.28
CA PHE A 91 -10.23 -2.02 6.26
C PHE A 91 -9.16 -1.57 5.27
N ALA A 92 -7.88 -1.64 5.66
CA ALA A 92 -6.74 -1.34 4.78
C ALA A 92 -6.75 -2.17 3.47
N HIS A 93 -7.40 -3.34 3.43
CA HIS A 93 -7.54 -4.12 2.19
C HIS A 93 -8.20 -3.34 1.05
N TRP A 94 -9.08 -2.37 1.32
CA TRP A 94 -9.65 -1.51 0.28
C TRP A 94 -8.58 -0.67 -0.42
N GLY A 95 -7.50 -0.31 0.29
CA GLY A 95 -6.34 0.36 -0.29
C GLY A 95 -5.61 -0.48 -1.34
N ALA A 96 -5.80 -1.81 -1.34
CA ALA A 96 -5.24 -2.70 -2.34
C ALA A 96 -5.71 -2.36 -3.76
N LEU A 97 -6.94 -1.85 -3.92
CA LEU A 97 -7.49 -1.44 -5.22
C LEU A 97 -6.67 -0.34 -5.90
N PHE A 98 -6.01 0.52 -5.13
CA PHE A 98 -5.20 1.63 -5.65
C PHE A 98 -3.71 1.31 -5.64
N THR A 99 -3.23 0.70 -4.55
CA THR A 99 -1.80 0.41 -4.34
C THR A 99 -1.28 -0.72 -5.23
N ILE A 100 -2.08 -1.75 -5.53
CA ILE A 100 -1.69 -2.86 -6.41
C ILE A 100 -1.44 -2.37 -7.84
N PRO A 101 -2.40 -1.73 -8.54
CA PRO A 101 -2.15 -1.24 -9.89
C PRO A 101 -1.04 -0.19 -9.94
N SER A 102 -0.94 0.68 -8.93
CA SER A 102 0.15 1.65 -8.82
C SER A 102 1.51 0.97 -8.70
N GLY A 103 1.65 0.04 -7.75
CA GLY A 103 2.88 -0.72 -7.53
C GLY A 103 3.27 -1.53 -8.75
N LEU A 104 2.30 -2.15 -9.43
CA LEU A 104 2.53 -2.91 -10.67
C LEU A 104 3.11 -2.02 -11.78
N LEU A 105 2.54 -0.82 -12.00
CA LEU A 105 3.07 0.14 -12.97
C LEU A 105 4.49 0.59 -12.61
N GLY A 106 4.75 0.84 -11.33
CA GLY A 106 6.09 1.16 -10.83
C GLY A 106 7.10 0.03 -11.08
N CYS A 107 6.71 -1.21 -10.79
CA CYS A 107 7.54 -2.40 -11.04
C CYS A 107 7.84 -2.58 -12.52
N ILE A 108 6.85 -2.46 -13.41
CA ILE A 108 7.03 -2.58 -14.86
C ILE A 108 8.05 -1.53 -15.35
N GLY A 109 7.91 -0.27 -14.94
CA GLY A 109 8.84 0.79 -15.34
C GLY A 109 10.27 0.55 -14.87
N LEU A 110 10.45 0.09 -13.63
CA LEU A 110 11.76 -0.24 -13.08
C LEU A 110 12.39 -1.46 -13.75
N LEU A 111 11.60 -2.52 -13.99
CA LEU A 111 12.05 -3.74 -14.66
C LEU A 111 12.49 -3.46 -16.10
N LEU A 112 11.71 -2.71 -16.86
CA LEU A 112 12.09 -2.28 -18.22
C LEU A 112 13.42 -1.52 -18.20
N THR A 113 13.60 -0.61 -17.25
CA THR A 113 14.84 0.17 -17.10
C THR A 113 16.04 -0.72 -16.74
N LEU A 114 15.84 -1.73 -15.90
CA LEU A 114 16.88 -2.69 -15.52
C LEU A 114 17.24 -3.60 -16.69
N SER A 115 16.24 -4.12 -17.43
CA SER A 115 16.46 -4.98 -18.59
C SER A 115 17.22 -4.27 -19.71
N LEU A 116 16.87 -3.00 -20.00
CA LEU A 116 17.58 -2.18 -20.98
C LEU A 116 19.03 -1.91 -20.56
N LYS A 117 19.28 -1.69 -19.27
CA LYS A 117 20.63 -1.48 -18.72
C LYS A 117 21.47 -2.76 -18.79
N ALA A 118 20.87 -3.93 -18.56
CA ALA A 118 21.57 -5.21 -18.56
C ALA A 118 21.96 -5.70 -19.97
N ASN A 119 21.25 -5.25 -21.00
CA ASN A 119 21.50 -5.60 -22.41
C ASN A 119 22.43 -4.60 -23.14
N SER A 120 22.88 -3.55 -22.46
CA SER A 120 23.80 -2.54 -22.99
C SER A 120 25.18 -2.69 -22.39
#